data_AF-A0A8T3M9F8-F1
#
_entry.id   AF-A0A8T3M9F8-F1
#
_cell.length_a   1.000
_cell.length_b   1.000
_cell.length_c   1.000
_cell.angle_alpha   90.00
_cell.angle_beta   90.00
_cell.angle_gamma   90.00
#
_symmetry.space_group_name_H-M   'P 1'
#
loop_
_entity.id
_entity.type
_entity.pdbx_description
1 polymer ?
#
loop_
_entity_poly.entity_id
_entity_poly.type
_entity_poly.pdbx_seq_one_letter_code
_entity_poly.pdbx_strand_id
1 'polypeptide(L)'
;MTEPFQPATSADHAAHDSMWMAALASRDHDLSPTEHTLAQAALEACDACADLFAELVAVSAAIPSAATLARPRAFTLTPADAARLRPRGLRRWLSAIGSARDGITFPLAMGLTTMGIAGLLLTTLPSAFSGATSMTTLSTV
;
A
#
# COMPACT_ATOMS: atom_id res chain seq x y z
N MET A 1 2.74 -41.22 -1.66
CA MET A 1 1.72 -40.19 -1.88
C MET A 1 1.28 -39.75 -0.51
N THR A 2 1.92 -38.70 0.01
CA THR A 2 1.59 -38.12 1.30
C THR A 2 0.55 -37.05 1.01
N GLU A 3 -0.69 -37.25 1.43
CA GLU A 3 -1.68 -36.17 1.38
C GLU A 3 -1.21 -35.03 2.30
N PRO A 4 -1.22 -33.77 1.83
CA PRO A 4 -0.94 -32.63 2.70
C PRO A 4 -2.09 -32.46 3.70
N PHE A 5 -1.72 -32.29 4.96
CA PHE A 5 -2.65 -31.98 6.06
C PHE A 5 -3.36 -30.66 5.76
N GLN A 6 -4.67 -30.72 5.53
CA GLN A 6 -5.48 -29.57 5.21
C GLN A 6 -6.01 -28.95 6.52
N PRO A 7 -5.80 -27.65 6.78
CA PRO A 7 -6.10 -27.04 8.08
C PRO A 7 -7.62 -26.96 8.36
N ALA A 8 -7.95 -26.99 9.65
CA ALA A 8 -9.28 -27.30 10.18
C ALA A 8 -10.38 -26.25 9.89
N THR A 9 -10.08 -24.95 9.73
CA THR A 9 -11.00 -23.94 9.12
C THR A 9 -10.24 -22.71 8.61
N SER A 10 -10.75 -21.99 7.59
CA SER A 10 -10.12 -20.74 7.08
C SER A 10 -10.31 -19.52 8.00
N ALA A 11 -11.21 -19.59 8.98
CA ALA A 11 -11.55 -18.47 9.85
C ALA A 11 -10.50 -18.24 10.93
N ASP A 12 -9.93 -19.30 11.50
CA ASP A 12 -8.84 -19.21 12.48
C ASP A 12 -7.54 -18.74 11.82
N HIS A 13 -7.31 -19.11 10.57
CA HIS A 13 -6.20 -18.61 9.77
C HIS A 13 -6.32 -17.12 9.40
N ALA A 14 -7.54 -16.56 9.34
CA ALA A 14 -7.71 -15.13 9.10
C ALA A 14 -7.23 -14.26 10.27
N ALA A 15 -7.11 -14.84 11.47
CA ALA A 15 -6.51 -14.17 12.62
C ALA A 15 -4.97 -14.19 12.58
N HIS A 16 -4.36 -15.05 11.78
CA HIS A 16 -2.90 -15.13 11.62
C HIS A 16 -2.48 -14.40 10.35
N ASP A 17 -1.68 -13.34 10.49
CA ASP A 17 -1.20 -12.60 9.34
C ASP A 17 -0.08 -13.38 8.61
N SER A 18 -0.41 -13.94 7.45
CA SER A 18 0.55 -14.63 6.56
C SER A 18 1.76 -13.74 6.18
N MET A 19 1.63 -12.42 6.22
CA MET A 19 2.74 -11.50 5.97
C MET A 19 3.84 -11.61 7.02
N TRP A 20 3.51 -11.97 8.26
CA TRP A 20 4.52 -12.20 9.29
C TRP A 20 5.39 -13.42 8.97
N MET A 21 4.81 -14.50 8.45
CA MET A 21 5.58 -15.69 8.05
C MET A 21 6.55 -15.36 6.90
N ALA A 22 6.08 -14.59 5.90
CA ALA A 22 6.91 -14.16 4.78
C ALA A 22 8.02 -13.19 5.20
N ALA A 23 7.72 -12.25 6.10
CA ALA A 23 8.71 -11.35 6.67
C ALA A 23 9.76 -12.12 7.46
N LEU A 24 9.35 -13.01 8.36
CA LEU A 24 10.26 -13.82 9.18
C LEU A 24 11.18 -14.70 8.31
N ALA A 25 10.66 -15.28 7.21
CA ALA A 25 11.44 -16.17 6.34
C ALA A 25 12.45 -15.45 5.41
N SER A 26 12.29 -14.15 5.15
CA SER A 26 13.07 -13.45 4.10
C SER A 26 13.64 -12.09 4.50
N ARG A 27 13.02 -11.41 5.46
CA ARG A 27 13.32 -10.04 5.89
C ARG A 27 13.08 -9.88 7.39
N ASP A 28 13.64 -10.81 8.17
CA ASP A 28 13.45 -10.85 9.62
C ASP A 28 13.79 -9.51 10.30
N HIS A 29 14.85 -8.85 9.84
CA HIS A 29 15.27 -7.54 10.33
C HIS A 29 14.26 -6.38 10.13
N ASP A 30 13.25 -6.55 9.27
CA ASP A 30 12.19 -5.55 9.05
C ASP A 30 11.07 -5.67 10.10
N LEU A 31 11.00 -6.77 10.86
CA LEU A 31 9.99 -6.98 11.89
C LEU A 31 10.33 -6.16 13.15
N SER A 32 9.33 -5.49 13.70
CA SER A 32 9.44 -4.96 15.06
C SER A 32 9.53 -6.12 16.09
N PRO A 33 10.08 -5.88 17.30
CA PRO A 33 10.17 -6.92 18.33
C PRO A 33 8.80 -7.55 18.69
N THR A 34 7.74 -6.74 18.64
CA THR A 34 6.36 -7.20 18.89
C THR A 34 5.85 -8.11 17.78
N GLU A 35 6.07 -7.75 16.52
CA GLU A 35 5.67 -8.59 15.38
C GLU A 35 6.47 -9.89 15.35
N HIS A 36 7.76 -9.84 15.68
CA HIS A 36 8.59 -11.04 15.79
C HIS A 36 8.05 -12.00 16.85
N THR A 37 7.67 -11.49 18.02
CA THR A 37 7.08 -12.31 19.10
C THR A 37 5.76 -12.94 18.67
N LEU A 38 4.89 -12.17 18.00
CA LEU A 38 3.61 -12.67 17.51
C LEU A 38 3.79 -13.73 16.41
N ALA A 39 4.74 -13.53 15.51
CA ALA A 39 5.09 -14.50 14.47
C ALA A 39 5.60 -15.81 15.07
N GLN A 40 6.48 -15.74 16.07
CA GLN A 40 6.98 -16.93 16.78
C GLN A 40 5.86 -17.67 17.52
N ALA A 41 4.98 -16.94 18.22
CA ALA A 41 3.83 -17.55 18.89
C ALA A 41 2.90 -18.26 17.89
N ALA A 42 2.69 -17.69 16.69
CA ALA A 42 1.91 -18.33 15.64
C ALA A 42 2.56 -19.62 15.11
N LEU A 43 3.89 -19.68 14.99
CA LEU A 43 4.63 -20.89 14.61
C LEU A 43 4.48 -22.00 15.65
N GLU A 44 4.51 -21.65 16.93
CA GLU A 44 4.37 -22.63 18.02
C GLU A 44 2.92 -23.11 18.19
N ALA A 45 1.93 -22.27 17.87
CA ALA A 45 0.52 -22.56 18.09
C ALA A 45 -0.21 -23.16 16.88
N CYS A 46 0.36 -23.08 15.66
CA CYS A 46 -0.34 -23.46 14.43
C CYS A 46 0.59 -24.18 13.44
N ASP A 47 0.35 -25.49 13.26
CA ASP A 47 1.13 -26.34 12.35
C ASP A 47 1.14 -25.82 10.90
N ALA A 48 0.02 -25.30 10.41
CA ALA A 48 -0.05 -24.80 9.05
C ALA A 48 0.73 -23.48 8.84
N CYS A 49 0.92 -22.67 9.89
CA CYS A 49 1.85 -21.54 9.84
C CYS A 49 3.30 -22.03 9.83
N ALA A 50 3.61 -23.10 10.59
CA ALA A 50 4.93 -23.74 10.56
C ALA A 50 5.25 -24.35 9.19
N ASP A 51 4.29 -25.02 8.56
CA ASP A 51 4.42 -25.57 7.21
C ASP A 51 4.66 -24.45 6.18
N LEU A 52 3.84 -23.39 6.20
CA LEU A 52 4.02 -22.24 5.31
C LEU A 52 5.41 -21.61 5.49
N PHE A 53 5.86 -21.43 6.73
CA PHE A 53 7.18 -20.89 7.00
C PHE A 53 8.30 -21.80 6.47
N ALA A 54 8.20 -23.11 6.67
CA ALA A 54 9.16 -24.07 6.15
C ALA A 54 9.24 -24.05 4.61
N GLU A 55 8.10 -23.96 3.93
CA GLU A 55 8.04 -23.80 2.47
C GLU A 55 8.70 -22.50 2.00
N LEU A 56 8.41 -21.39 2.67
CA LEU A 56 8.98 -20.08 2.33
C LEU A 56 10.50 -20.07 2.54
N VAL A 57 11.01 -20.71 3.59
CA VAL A 57 12.45 -20.90 3.81
C VAL A 57 13.07 -21.79 2.73
N ALA A 58 12.41 -22.88 2.34
CA ALA A 58 12.90 -23.75 1.27
C ALA A 58 12.96 -23.01 -0.08
N VAL A 59 11.93 -22.23 -0.41
CA VAL A 59 11.90 -21.39 -1.62
C VAL A 59 12.98 -20.31 -1.56
N SER A 60 13.12 -19.60 -0.43
CA SER A 60 14.11 -18.53 -0.29
C SER A 60 15.54 -19.05 -0.40
N ALA A 61 15.82 -20.25 0.11
CA ALA A 61 17.09 -20.95 -0.05
C ALA A 61 17.35 -21.42 -1.50
N ALA A 62 16.30 -21.78 -2.24
CA ALA A 62 16.42 -22.21 -3.63
C ALA A 62 16.67 -21.05 -4.60
N ILE A 63 16.14 -19.85 -4.34
CA ILE A 63 16.22 -18.68 -5.24
C ILE A 63 17.66 -18.34 -5.67
N PRO A 64 18.67 -18.27 -4.78
CA PRO A 64 20.04 -17.97 -5.19
C PRO A 64 20.64 -18.99 -6.17
N SER A 65 20.21 -20.25 -6.05
CA SER A 65 20.68 -21.36 -6.89
C SER A 65 19.85 -21.57 -8.15
N ALA A 66 18.66 -20.97 -8.22
CA ALA A 66 17.84 -20.96 -9.42
C ALA A 66 18.67 -20.30 -10.53
N ALA A 67 18.79 -20.97 -11.68
CA ALA A 67 19.54 -20.50 -12.82
C ALA A 67 18.95 -19.18 -13.33
N THR A 68 19.40 -18.07 -12.76
CA THR A 68 19.11 -16.74 -13.26
C THR A 68 19.85 -16.63 -14.59
N LEU A 69 19.07 -16.59 -15.68
CA LEU A 69 19.64 -16.41 -17.01
C LEU A 69 20.61 -15.24 -17.00
N ALA A 70 21.78 -15.43 -17.62
CA ALA A 70 22.79 -14.39 -17.73
C ALA A 70 22.13 -13.12 -18.28
N ARG A 71 22.05 -12.10 -17.42
CA ARG A 71 21.34 -10.87 -17.74
C ARG A 71 22.02 -10.21 -18.95
N PRO A 72 21.32 -9.93 -20.06
CA PRO A 72 21.94 -9.43 -21.29
C PRO A 72 22.56 -8.04 -21.17
N ARG A 73 22.25 -7.29 -20.09
CA ARG A 73 22.84 -5.97 -19.80
C ARG A 73 23.14 -5.82 -18.31
N ALA A 74 24.33 -5.35 -17.99
CA ALA A 74 24.64 -4.90 -16.64
C ALA A 74 23.87 -3.59 -16.36
N PHE A 75 22.82 -3.65 -15.55
CA PHE A 75 22.15 -2.46 -14.99
C PHE A 75 22.84 -1.97 -13.72
N THR A 76 24.18 -1.96 -13.71
CA THR A 76 24.95 -1.39 -12.63
C THR A 76 24.92 0.13 -12.77
N LEU A 77 24.30 0.81 -11.81
CA LEU A 77 24.30 2.27 -11.76
C LEU A 77 25.73 2.75 -11.52
N THR A 78 26.29 3.49 -12.48
CA THR A 78 27.52 4.23 -12.21
C THR A 78 27.23 5.40 -11.26
N PRO A 79 28.23 5.91 -10.52
CA PRO A 79 28.06 7.14 -9.74
C PRO A 79 27.56 8.32 -10.59
N ALA A 80 27.94 8.37 -11.87
CA ALA A 80 27.47 9.38 -12.81
C ALA A 80 25.97 9.20 -13.15
N ASP A 81 25.52 7.96 -13.37
CA ASP A 81 24.10 7.65 -13.57
C ASP A 81 23.27 7.97 -12.33
N ALA A 82 23.77 7.63 -11.15
CA ALA A 82 23.14 7.97 -9.88
C ALA A 82 23.01 9.48 -9.71
N ALA A 83 24.05 10.25 -10.06
CA ALA A 83 24.02 11.71 -10.02
C ALA A 83 23.05 12.30 -11.05
N ARG A 84 22.85 11.63 -12.19
CA ARG A 84 21.89 12.04 -13.23
C ARG A 84 20.44 11.73 -12.84
N LEU A 85 20.20 10.61 -12.18
CA LEU A 85 18.88 10.16 -11.73
C LEU A 85 18.42 10.83 -10.43
N ARG A 86 19.34 11.46 -9.69
CA ARG A 86 19.02 12.16 -8.45
C ARG A 86 18.00 13.28 -8.74
N PRO A 87 16.84 13.32 -8.05
CA PRO A 87 15.87 14.39 -8.26
C PRO A 87 16.52 15.74 -7.96
N ARG A 88 16.49 16.65 -8.95
CA ARG A 88 17.04 18.01 -8.87
C ARG A 88 15.92 19.05 -8.94
N GLY A 89 16.16 20.22 -8.35
CA GLY A 89 15.26 21.38 -8.40
C GLY A 89 13.88 21.11 -7.80
N LEU A 90 12.84 21.59 -8.49
CA LEU A 90 11.43 21.46 -8.10
C LEU A 90 10.99 20.02 -7.83
N ARG A 91 11.55 19.03 -8.54
CA ARG A 91 11.22 17.60 -8.30
C ARG A 91 11.64 17.13 -6.92
N ARG A 92 12.75 17.63 -6.37
CA ARG A 92 13.21 17.30 -5.00
C ARG A 92 12.33 17.94 -3.94
N TRP A 93 11.87 19.17 -4.20
CA TRP A 93 10.96 19.88 -3.31
C TRP A 93 9.56 19.25 -3.31
N LEU A 94 9.05 18.88 -4.49
CA LEU A 94 7.79 18.15 -4.62
C LEU A 94 7.86 16.75 -4.01
N SER A 95 8.98 16.03 -4.14
CA SER A 95 9.13 14.73 -3.46
C SER A 95 9.18 14.83 -1.94
N ALA A 96 9.54 15.99 -1.39
CA ALA A 96 9.52 16.26 0.04
C ALA A 96 8.13 16.71 0.55
N ILE A 97 7.21 17.08 -0.34
CA ILE A 97 5.84 17.49 0.00
C ILE A 97 4.84 16.38 -0.31
N GLY A 98 5.13 15.56 -1.31
CA GLY A 98 4.33 14.42 -1.77
C GLY A 98 4.84 13.06 -1.27
N SER A 99 5.76 13.03 -0.30
CA SER A 99 6.06 11.78 0.38
C SER A 99 4.83 11.40 1.19
N ALA A 100 4.25 10.22 0.92
CA ALA A 100 3.02 9.73 1.54
C ALA A 100 3.10 9.57 3.08
N ARG A 101 4.23 9.92 3.70
CA ARG A 101 4.51 9.83 5.14
C ARG A 101 4.49 11.17 5.87
N ASP A 102 4.33 12.30 5.17
CA ASP A 102 4.33 13.60 5.83
C ASP A 102 2.93 13.96 6.34
N GLY A 103 2.63 13.59 7.59
CA GLY A 103 1.32 13.82 8.23
C GLY A 103 0.89 15.29 8.33
N ILE A 104 1.77 16.24 8.02
CA ILE A 104 1.49 17.68 8.03
C ILE A 104 0.98 18.19 6.67
N THR A 105 1.43 17.61 5.55
CA THR A 105 1.05 18.09 4.20
C THR A 105 -0.28 17.54 3.74
N PHE A 106 -0.65 16.34 4.17
CA PHE A 106 -1.93 15.69 3.84
C PHE A 106 -3.18 16.54 4.22
N PRO A 107 -3.33 17.09 5.44
CA PRO A 107 -4.51 17.90 5.78
C PRO A 107 -4.57 19.21 4.99
N LEU A 108 -3.42 19.80 4.66
CA LEU A 108 -3.35 21.06 3.90
C LEU A 108 -3.73 20.82 2.44
N ALA A 109 -3.26 19.73 1.84
CA ALA A 109 -3.66 19.30 0.49
C ALA A 109 -5.17 19.05 0.42
N MET A 110 -5.74 18.34 1.40
CA MET A 110 -7.18 18.10 1.47
C MET A 110 -7.96 19.42 1.56
N GLY A 111 -7.53 20.37 2.41
CA GLY A 111 -8.17 21.67 2.56
C GLY A 111 -8.11 22.56 1.31
N LEU A 112 -6.98 22.57 0.58
CA LEU A 112 -6.86 23.34 -0.65
C LEU A 112 -7.70 22.76 -1.80
N THR A 113 -7.80 21.44 -1.90
CA THR A 113 -8.64 20.80 -2.93
C THR A 113 -10.13 21.09 -2.71
N THR A 114 -10.62 21.05 -1.46
CA THR A 114 -12.02 21.36 -1.16
C THR A 114 -12.34 22.83 -1.42
N MET A 115 -11.45 23.76 -1.04
CA MET A 115 -11.62 25.17 -1.36
C MET A 115 -11.59 25.44 -2.88
N GLY A 116 -10.70 24.77 -3.62
CA GLY A 116 -10.64 24.87 -5.07
C GLY A 116 -11.93 24.38 -5.74
N ILE A 117 -12.48 23.24 -5.30
CA ILE A 117 -13.73 22.69 -5.81
C ILE A 117 -14.91 23.62 -5.46
N ALA A 118 -14.98 24.12 -4.23
CA ALA A 118 -16.04 25.04 -3.80
C ALA A 118 -16.00 26.37 -4.58
N GLY A 119 -14.80 26.94 -4.77
CA GLY A 119 -14.61 28.13 -5.60
C GLY A 119 -15.00 27.88 -7.06
N LEU A 120 -14.61 26.73 -7.62
CA LEU A 120 -14.98 26.36 -8.98
C LEU A 120 -16.51 26.24 -9.12
N LEU A 121 -17.18 25.53 -8.23
CA LEU A 121 -18.65 25.44 -8.18
C LEU A 121 -19.32 26.81 -8.09
N LEU A 122 -18.83 27.69 -7.21
CA LEU A 122 -19.39 29.04 -7.03
C LEU A 122 -19.27 29.89 -8.30
N THR A 123 -18.15 29.76 -9.03
CA THR A 123 -17.93 30.52 -10.28
C THR A 123 -18.64 29.90 -11.49
N THR A 124 -18.87 28.58 -11.50
CA THR A 124 -19.50 27.87 -12.62
C THR A 124 -21.02 27.83 -12.58
N LEU A 125 -21.65 28.31 -11.50
CA LEU A 125 -23.10 28.46 -11.39
C LEU A 125 -23.50 29.87 -11.87
N PRO A 126 -24.03 30.05 -13.09
CA PRO A 126 -24.61 31.32 -13.48
C PRO A 126 -26.01 31.39 -12.86
N SER A 127 -26.20 32.22 -11.83
CA SER A 127 -27.43 32.96 -11.51
C SER A 127 -28.80 32.22 -11.53
N ALA A 128 -28.85 30.89 -11.41
CA ALA A 128 -30.11 30.12 -11.43
C ALA A 128 -31.02 30.35 -10.20
N PHE A 129 -30.62 31.21 -9.26
CA PHE A 129 -31.40 31.61 -8.09
C PHE A 129 -32.18 32.93 -8.25
N SER A 130 -32.22 33.52 -9.45
CA SER A 130 -33.07 34.70 -9.73
C SER A 130 -34.29 34.28 -10.54
N GLY A 131 -35.23 33.56 -9.92
CA GLY A 131 -36.38 33.03 -10.65
C GLY A 131 -37.37 32.22 -9.80
N ALA A 132 -37.78 32.73 -8.64
CA ALA A 132 -38.91 32.18 -7.89
C ALA A 132 -39.89 33.30 -7.51
N THR A 133 -40.37 34.04 -8.52
CA THR A 133 -41.57 34.87 -8.40
C THR A 133 -42.47 34.52 -9.58
N SER A 134 -43.42 33.60 -9.37
CA SER A 134 -44.66 33.54 -10.14
C SER A 134 -45.69 32.69 -9.40
N MET A 135 -46.49 33.42 -8.62
CA MET A 135 -47.87 33.12 -8.25
C MET A 135 -48.66 32.60 -9.46
N THR A 136 -49.31 31.43 -9.35
CA THR A 136 -50.47 31.09 -10.20
C THR A 136 -51.43 30.18 -9.42
N THR A 137 -52.56 30.76 -9.07
CA THR A 137 -53.81 30.16 -8.60
C THR A 137 -54.60 29.51 -9.74
N LEU A 138 -55.23 28.35 -9.51
CA LEU A 138 -56.60 27.89 -9.89
C LEU A 138 -56.60 26.33 -9.93
N SER A 139 -57.35 25.60 -9.10
CA SER A 139 -58.80 25.32 -9.08
C SER A 139 -59.31 24.42 -10.22
N THR A 140 -59.80 23.22 -9.88
CA THR A 140 -60.98 22.61 -10.54
C THR A 140 -61.63 21.58 -9.60
N VAL A 141 -62.93 21.74 -9.38
CA VAL A 141 -63.91 20.71 -8.97
C VAL A 141 -64.70 20.36 -10.23
#